data_AF-A0A7V8VPV1-F1
#
_entry.id   AF-A0A7V8VPV1-F1
#
_cell.length_a   1.000
_cell.length_b   1.000
_cell.length_c   1.000
_cell.angle_alpha   90.00
_cell.angle_beta   90.00
_cell.angle_gamma   90.00
#
_symmetry.space_group_name_H-M   'P 1'
#
loop_
_entity.id
_entity.type
_entity.pdbx_description
1 polymer ?
#
loop_
_entity_poly.entity_id
_entity_poly.type
_entity_poly.pdbx_seq_one_letter_code
_entity_poly.pdbx_strand_id
1 'polypeptide(L)'
;MKIVMFAHSVVSDWSHGNAHFLRGLMRALASRGHQVAGCERWRNWSADNLFEDHGHGPIVEFARLFPDLEVRIYGGWDRIMGDVETLTRGADLVLVHEFNEPELVGAVGHVRHRRGDFVLLFHDTHHRPASVPWQVARMNLQHYDGVLAYGDSLAEIYR
;
A
#
# COMPACT_ATOMS: atom_id res chain seq x y z
N MET A 1 7.00 13.18 -10.66
CA MET A 1 7.49 12.31 -9.58
C MET A 1 7.11 10.87 -9.88
N LYS A 2 7.95 9.92 -9.48
CA LYS A 2 7.65 8.49 -9.45
C LYS A 2 7.18 8.11 -8.04
N ILE A 3 5.94 7.66 -7.95
CA ILE A 3 5.24 7.33 -6.71
C ILE A 3 4.98 5.83 -6.70
N VAL A 4 5.38 5.17 -5.61
CA VAL A 4 5.11 3.75 -5.38
C VAL A 4 4.17 3.63 -4.20
N MET A 5 3.07 2.90 -4.37
CA MET A 5 2.05 2.71 -3.34
C MET A 5 1.96 1.24 -2.99
N PHE A 6 2.38 0.85 -1.78
CA PHE A 6 2.12 -0.48 -1.24
C PHE A 6 0.72 -0.52 -0.64
N ALA A 7 -0.11 -1.44 -1.12
CA ALA A 7 -1.48 -1.64 -0.68
C ALA A 7 -1.77 -3.13 -0.52
N HIS A 8 -2.60 -3.47 0.46
CA HIS A 8 -3.04 -4.85 0.66
C HIS A 8 -3.64 -5.42 -0.62
N SER A 9 -4.53 -4.66 -1.26
CA SER A 9 -4.87 -4.89 -2.67
C SER A 9 -5.36 -3.63 -3.37
N VAL A 10 -4.91 -3.44 -4.60
CA VAL A 10 -5.52 -2.55 -5.60
C VAL A 10 -6.53 -3.34 -6.45
N VAL A 11 -6.27 -4.62 -6.71
CA VAL A 11 -7.08 -5.47 -7.60
C VAL A 11 -8.38 -5.91 -6.95
N SER A 12 -8.36 -6.33 -5.69
CA SER A 12 -9.51 -6.87 -4.97
C SER A 12 -10.04 -5.89 -3.93
N ASP A 13 -11.34 -5.67 -3.95
CA ASP A 13 -12.09 -4.95 -2.91
C ASP A 13 -12.81 -5.90 -1.93
N TRP A 14 -12.59 -7.22 -2.05
CA TRP A 14 -13.18 -8.21 -1.16
C TRP A 14 -12.71 -7.97 0.28
N SER A 15 -13.65 -7.61 1.15
CA SER A 15 -13.41 -7.16 2.54
C SER A 15 -12.36 -6.02 2.65
N HIS A 16 -12.15 -5.27 1.56
CA HIS A 16 -11.17 -4.19 1.45
C HIS A 16 -11.75 -3.00 0.67
N GLY A 17 -12.72 -2.30 1.27
CA GLY A 17 -13.39 -1.16 0.63
C GLY A 17 -12.47 -0.01 0.22
N ASN A 18 -11.31 0.13 0.88
CA ASN A 18 -10.31 1.15 0.56
C ASN A 18 -9.65 0.96 -0.82
N ALA A 19 -9.76 -0.23 -1.45
CA ALA A 19 -9.28 -0.46 -2.81
C ALA A 19 -9.83 0.60 -3.80
N HIS A 20 -11.11 0.98 -3.67
CA HIS A 20 -11.72 2.01 -4.53
C HIS A 20 -11.11 3.40 -4.33
N PHE A 21 -10.89 3.79 -3.07
CA PHE A 21 -10.20 5.04 -2.75
C PHE A 21 -8.78 5.04 -3.32
N LEU A 22 -8.04 3.95 -3.13
CA LEU A 22 -6.66 3.81 -3.60
C LEU A 22 -6.56 3.88 -5.13
N ARG A 23 -7.46 3.20 -5.86
CA ARG A 23 -7.58 3.32 -7.33
C ARG A 23 -7.83 4.77 -7.76
N GLY A 24 -8.76 5.46 -7.07
CA GLY A 24 -9.06 6.87 -7.32
C GLY A 24 -7.86 7.78 -7.05
N LEU A 25 -7.14 7.56 -5.95
CA LEU A 25 -5.93 8.30 -5.59
C LEU A 25 -4.83 8.10 -6.64
N MET A 26 -4.59 6.87 -7.09
CA MET A 26 -3.63 6.57 -8.14
C MET A 26 -3.95 7.34 -9.43
N ARG A 27 -5.21 7.32 -9.89
CA ARG A 27 -5.65 8.10 -11.06
C ARG A 27 -5.52 9.60 -10.86
N ALA A 28 -5.89 10.11 -9.68
CA ALA A 28 -5.82 11.54 -9.37
C ALA A 28 -4.36 12.04 -9.36
N LEU A 29 -3.41 11.24 -8.88
CA LEU A 29 -1.99 11.53 -8.94
C LEU A 29 -1.47 11.42 -10.38
N ALA A 30 -1.85 10.38 -11.12
CA ALA A 30 -1.47 10.22 -12.52
C ALA A 30 -1.95 11.39 -13.39
N SER A 31 -3.19 11.86 -13.17
CA SER A 31 -3.77 13.02 -13.88
C SER A 31 -3.01 14.34 -13.65
N ARG A 32 -2.21 14.41 -12.58
CA ARG A 32 -1.33 15.54 -12.27
C ARG A 32 0.09 15.39 -12.84
N GLY A 33 0.32 14.36 -13.66
CA GLY A 33 1.62 14.10 -14.31
C GLY A 33 2.61 13.28 -13.47
N HIS A 34 2.14 12.63 -12.39
CA HIS A 34 2.97 11.69 -11.64
C HIS A 34 2.96 10.30 -12.29
N GLN A 35 4.08 9.58 -12.22
CA GLN A 35 4.13 8.15 -12.54
C GLN A 35 3.76 7.39 -11.28
N VAL A 36 2.74 6.55 -11.31
CA VAL A 36 2.20 5.88 -10.12
C VAL A 36 2.12 4.38 -10.35
N ALA A 37 2.70 3.60 -9.45
CA ALA A 37 2.58 2.15 -9.44
C ALA A 37 2.04 1.66 -8.10
N GLY A 38 0.97 0.87 -8.14
CA GLY A 38 0.47 0.10 -7.01
C GLY A 38 1.28 -1.18 -6.85
N CYS A 39 1.61 -1.56 -5.64
CA CYS A 39 2.33 -2.79 -5.30
C CYS A 39 1.47 -3.58 -4.31
N GLU A 40 1.11 -4.80 -4.67
CA GLU A 40 0.36 -5.71 -3.80
C GLU A 40 1.02 -7.09 -3.76
N ARG A 41 0.76 -7.86 -2.71
CA ARG A 41 1.34 -9.19 -2.54
C ARG A 41 0.67 -10.19 -3.49
N TRP A 42 1.47 -11.08 -4.08
CA TRP A 42 0.94 -12.27 -4.74
C TRP A 42 0.10 -13.08 -3.75
N ARG A 43 -1.15 -13.40 -4.14
CA ARG A 43 -2.09 -14.12 -3.27
C ARG A 43 -2.30 -13.43 -1.92
N ASN A 44 -2.52 -12.10 -1.94
CA ASN A 44 -3.02 -11.40 -0.77
C ASN A 44 -4.42 -11.93 -0.41
N TRP A 45 -4.79 -11.79 0.87
CA TRP A 45 -6.03 -12.35 1.41
C TRP A 45 -7.27 -11.90 0.64
N SER A 46 -7.35 -10.62 0.24
CA SER A 46 -8.52 -10.11 -0.49
C SER A 46 -8.61 -10.70 -1.90
N ALA A 47 -7.50 -10.83 -2.62
CA ALA A 47 -7.49 -11.42 -3.95
C ALA A 47 -7.80 -12.93 -3.93
N ASP A 48 -7.25 -13.66 -2.95
CA ASP A 48 -7.50 -15.11 -2.81
C ASP A 48 -8.98 -15.39 -2.50
N ASN A 49 -9.59 -14.69 -1.53
CA ASN A 49 -11.01 -14.89 -1.23
C ASN A 49 -11.93 -14.44 -2.38
N LEU A 50 -11.61 -13.35 -3.08
CA LEU A 50 -12.35 -12.94 -4.27
C LEU A 50 -12.34 -14.05 -5.34
N PHE A 51 -11.19 -14.69 -5.54
CA PHE A 51 -11.06 -15.79 -6.48
C PHE A 51 -11.80 -17.04 -6.01
N GLU A 52 -11.76 -17.36 -4.71
CA GLU A 52 -12.50 -18.50 -4.15
C GLU A 52 -14.03 -18.32 -4.29
N ASP A 53 -14.55 -17.13 -4.02
CA ASP A 53 -15.99 -16.85 -4.06
C ASP A 53 -16.54 -16.67 -5.48
N HIS A 54 -15.76 -16.04 -6.38
CA HIS A 54 -16.25 -15.57 -7.68
C HIS A 54 -15.40 -16.00 -8.88
N GLY A 55 -14.33 -16.76 -8.66
CA GLY A 55 -13.38 -17.15 -9.69
C GLY A 55 -12.59 -15.98 -10.25
N HIS A 56 -12.04 -16.14 -11.45
CA HIS A 56 -11.20 -15.13 -12.10
C HIS A 56 -11.99 -13.94 -12.69
N GLY A 57 -13.32 -14.02 -12.76
CA GLY A 57 -14.17 -13.03 -13.46
C GLY A 57 -13.93 -11.59 -12.98
N PRO A 58 -14.07 -11.30 -11.67
CA PRO A 58 -13.84 -9.96 -11.14
C PRO A 58 -12.41 -9.43 -11.33
N ILE A 59 -11.40 -10.30 -11.29
CA ILE A 59 -9.99 -9.91 -11.51
C ILE A 59 -9.79 -9.48 -12.98
N VAL A 60 -10.38 -10.21 -13.92
CA VAL A 60 -10.37 -9.84 -15.34
C VAL A 60 -11.15 -8.55 -15.58
N GLU A 61 -12.27 -8.35 -14.89
CA GLU A 61 -13.06 -7.12 -14.98
C GLU A 61 -12.27 -5.91 -14.45
N PHE A 62 -11.57 -6.04 -13.33
CA PHE A 62 -10.64 -5.02 -12.84
C PHE A 62 -9.64 -4.60 -13.92
N ALA A 63 -8.96 -5.57 -14.55
CA ALA A 63 -7.97 -5.27 -15.60
C ALA A 63 -8.58 -4.53 -16.81
N ARG A 64 -9.88 -4.76 -17.11
CA ARG A 64 -10.60 -4.07 -18.18
C ARG A 64 -11.05 -2.66 -17.80
N LEU A 65 -11.48 -2.46 -16.56
CA LEU A 65 -11.98 -1.17 -16.06
C LEU A 65 -10.86 -0.21 -15.64
N PHE A 66 -9.69 -0.75 -15.29
CA PHE A 66 -8.53 -0.02 -14.81
C PHE A 66 -7.26 -0.30 -15.63
N PRO A 67 -7.30 -0.22 -16.97
CA PRO A 67 -6.15 -0.55 -17.82
C PRO A 67 -4.99 0.46 -17.67
N ASP A 68 -5.28 1.63 -17.12
CA ASP A 68 -4.35 2.72 -16.84
C ASP A 68 -3.63 2.57 -15.49
N LEU A 69 -4.10 1.69 -14.59
CA LEU A 69 -3.46 1.47 -13.31
C LEU A 69 -2.32 0.47 -13.45
N GLU A 70 -1.09 0.93 -13.23
CA GLU A 70 0.06 0.04 -13.12
C GLU A 70 0.03 -0.67 -11.76
N VAL A 71 -0.13 -1.99 -11.78
CA VAL A 71 -0.05 -2.86 -10.60
C VAL A 71 1.15 -3.78 -10.74
N ARG A 72 2.00 -3.80 -9.72
CA ARG A 72 3.18 -4.66 -9.60
C ARG A 72 2.96 -5.62 -8.45
N ILE A 73 3.48 -6.82 -8.59
CA ILE A 73 3.28 -7.91 -7.63
C ILE A 73 4.62 -8.24 -6.98
N TYR A 74 4.64 -8.35 -5.65
CA TYR A 74 5.77 -8.92 -4.91
C TYR A 74 5.45 -10.31 -4.36
N GLY A 75 6.50 -11.05 -4.04
CA GLY A 75 6.43 -12.45 -3.65
C GLY A 75 6.19 -12.70 -2.16
N GLY A 76 6.77 -13.79 -1.67
CA GLY A 76 6.70 -14.20 -0.27
C GLY A 76 7.60 -13.39 0.65
N TRP A 77 7.39 -13.58 1.96
CA TRP A 77 8.13 -12.88 3.01
C TRP A 77 9.63 -13.18 3.03
N ASP A 78 10.05 -14.33 2.49
CA ASP A 78 11.45 -14.72 2.36
C ASP A 78 12.24 -13.78 1.43
N ARG A 79 11.56 -13.08 0.52
CA ARG A 79 12.19 -12.19 -0.49
C ARG A 79 11.81 -10.73 -0.35
N ILE A 80 11.02 -10.38 0.67
CA ILE A 80 10.39 -9.06 0.79
C ILE A 80 11.39 -7.90 0.72
N MET A 81 12.58 -8.06 1.30
CA MET A 81 13.63 -7.05 1.25
C MET A 81 14.10 -6.76 -0.19
N GLY A 82 14.39 -7.80 -0.97
CA GLY A 82 14.83 -7.65 -2.37
C GLY A 82 13.72 -7.14 -3.28
N ASP A 83 12.48 -7.56 -3.04
CA ASP A 83 11.32 -7.09 -3.79
C ASP A 83 11.07 -5.59 -3.52
N VAL A 84 11.07 -5.18 -2.25
CA VAL A 84 10.93 -3.76 -1.87
C VAL A 84 12.06 -2.92 -2.46
N GLU A 85 13.31 -3.37 -2.40
CA GLU A 85 14.44 -2.67 -3.03
C GLU A 85 14.25 -2.46 -4.53
N THR A 86 13.73 -3.47 -5.21
CA THR A 86 13.47 -3.43 -6.65
C THR A 86 12.31 -2.50 -6.98
N LEU A 87 11.19 -2.65 -6.28
CA LEU A 87 9.95 -1.90 -6.54
C LEU A 87 10.10 -0.41 -6.24
N THR A 88 10.88 -0.05 -5.22
CA THR A 88 11.13 1.35 -4.81
C THR A 88 12.29 2.01 -5.54
N ARG A 89 12.93 1.35 -6.51
CA ARG A 89 14.09 1.90 -7.21
C ARG A 89 13.72 3.18 -7.98
N GLY A 90 14.39 4.28 -7.65
CA GLY A 90 14.17 5.60 -8.27
C GLY A 90 12.79 6.20 -7.98
N ALA A 91 12.06 5.70 -6.98
CA ALA A 91 10.88 6.39 -6.49
C ALA A 91 11.29 7.72 -5.84
N ASP A 92 10.46 8.76 -5.99
CA ASP A 92 10.60 10.00 -5.22
C ASP A 92 9.78 9.93 -3.93
N LEU A 93 8.66 9.20 -3.97
CA LEU A 93 7.72 9.02 -2.87
C LEU A 93 7.26 7.56 -2.81
N VAL A 94 7.26 7.00 -1.60
CA VAL A 94 6.69 5.70 -1.29
C VAL A 94 5.59 5.87 -0.25
N LEU A 95 4.41 5.36 -0.54
CA LEU A 95 3.27 5.30 0.37
C LEU A 95 3.05 3.84 0.79
N VAL A 96 2.83 3.59 2.08
CA VAL A 96 2.42 2.28 2.58
C VAL A 96 1.08 2.42 3.28
N HIS A 97 0.05 1.77 2.74
CA HIS A 97 -1.30 1.76 3.29
C HIS A 97 -1.40 0.86 4.53
N GLU A 98 -2.24 1.22 5.49
CA GLU A 98 -2.24 0.63 6.82
C GLU A 98 -2.70 -0.82 6.88
N PHE A 99 -3.41 -1.31 5.86
CA PHE A 99 -3.91 -2.68 5.86
C PHE A 99 -2.86 -3.71 5.42
N ASN A 100 -1.64 -3.28 5.09
CA ASN A 100 -0.54 -4.19 4.80
C ASN A 100 0.02 -4.84 6.08
N GLU A 101 0.71 -5.96 5.91
CA GLU A 101 1.33 -6.69 7.00
C GLU A 101 2.56 -5.94 7.59
N PRO A 102 2.81 -6.03 8.92
CA PRO A 102 3.94 -5.38 9.58
C PRO A 102 5.31 -5.71 8.97
N GLU A 103 5.46 -6.92 8.42
CA GLU A 103 6.66 -7.37 7.73
C GLU A 103 6.97 -6.51 6.50
N LEU A 104 5.96 -6.15 5.71
CA LEU A 104 6.12 -5.23 4.59
C LEU A 104 6.47 -3.82 5.09
N VAL A 105 5.71 -3.31 6.06
CA VAL A 105 5.92 -1.97 6.65
C VAL A 105 7.36 -1.81 7.15
N GLY A 106 7.85 -2.79 7.91
CA GLY A 106 9.22 -2.83 8.40
C GLY A 106 10.26 -2.93 7.28
N ALA A 107 10.02 -3.77 6.27
CA ALA A 107 10.92 -3.91 5.11
C ALA A 107 11.07 -2.60 4.34
N VAL A 108 9.98 -1.89 4.06
CA VAL A 108 9.99 -0.59 3.38
C VAL A 108 10.73 0.45 4.24
N GLY A 109 10.47 0.49 5.54
CA GLY A 109 11.20 1.35 6.48
C GLY A 109 12.71 1.07 6.48
N HIS A 110 13.12 -0.20 6.49
CA HIS A 110 14.54 -0.56 6.46
C HIS A 110 15.22 -0.14 5.14
N VAL A 111 14.57 -0.36 4.00
CA VAL A 111 15.10 0.06 2.69
C VAL A 111 15.23 1.58 2.63
N ARG A 112 14.23 2.31 3.12
CA ARG A 112 14.26 3.77 3.24
C ARG A 112 15.42 4.28 4.10
N HIS A 113 15.65 3.64 5.25
CA HIS A 113 16.74 4.01 6.15
C HIS A 113 18.11 3.81 5.50
N ARG A 114 18.32 2.69 4.79
CA ARG A 114 19.59 2.41 4.11
C ARG A 114 19.86 3.32 2.92
N ARG A 115 18.85 3.61 2.09
CA ARG A 115 19.04 4.32 0.82
C ARG A 115 18.92 5.84 0.93
N GLY A 116 18.01 6.33 1.75
CA GLY A 116 17.83 7.77 1.93
C GLY A 116 17.34 8.55 0.70
N ASP A 117 16.85 7.86 -0.34
CA ASP A 117 16.67 8.43 -1.69
C ASP A 117 15.20 8.65 -2.10
N PHE A 118 14.25 8.41 -1.20
CA PHE A 118 12.83 8.71 -1.39
C PHE A 118 12.18 9.21 -0.10
N VAL A 119 11.04 9.88 -0.18
CA VAL A 119 10.18 10.17 0.98
C VAL A 119 9.31 8.95 1.26
N LEU A 120 9.21 8.52 2.52
CA LEU A 120 8.38 7.40 2.93
C LEU A 120 7.28 7.87 3.89
N LEU A 121 6.02 7.70 3.48
CA LEU A 121 4.87 8.04 4.30
C LEU A 121 3.99 6.81 4.58
N PHE A 122 3.51 6.72 5.82
CA PHE A 122 2.50 5.74 6.20
C PHE A 122 1.13 6.37 5.99
N HIS A 123 0.26 5.74 5.24
CA HIS A 123 -1.08 6.25 4.98
C HIS A 123 -2.05 5.44 5.83
N ASP A 124 -2.64 6.07 6.85
CA ASP A 124 -3.59 5.42 7.76
C ASP A 124 -5.00 5.93 7.55
N THR A 125 -5.82 5.06 6.95
CA THR A 125 -7.23 5.29 6.67
C THR A 125 -8.20 4.60 7.64
N HIS A 126 -7.73 4.12 8.79
CA HIS A 126 -8.63 3.56 9.80
C HIS A 126 -9.60 4.63 10.34
N HIS A 127 -10.88 4.30 10.29
CA HIS A 127 -11.94 5.13 10.85
C HIS A 127 -12.33 4.74 12.30
N ARG A 128 -11.73 3.67 12.87
CA ARG A 128 -12.11 3.13 14.19
C ARG A 128 -10.99 3.21 15.23
N PRO A 129 -10.94 4.26 16.06
CA PRO A 129 -9.87 4.47 17.05
C PRO A 129 -9.70 3.34 18.08
N ALA A 130 -10.75 2.59 18.39
CA ALA A 130 -10.76 1.63 19.50
C ALA A 130 -9.83 0.40 19.30
N SER A 131 -9.44 0.09 18.07
CA SER A 131 -8.56 -1.06 17.74
C SER A 131 -7.13 -0.63 17.37
N VAL A 132 -6.90 0.68 17.23
CA VAL A 132 -5.72 1.30 16.61
C VAL A 132 -4.45 1.21 17.47
N PRO A 133 -4.46 1.42 18.81
CA PRO A 133 -3.20 1.53 19.56
C PRO A 133 -2.33 0.29 19.46
N TRP A 134 -2.92 -0.90 19.57
CA TRP A 134 -2.17 -2.17 19.49
C TRP A 134 -1.75 -2.52 18.07
N GLN A 135 -2.55 -2.15 17.07
CA GLN A 135 -2.24 -2.42 15.66
C GLN A 135 -1.12 -1.50 15.17
N VAL A 136 -1.16 -0.22 15.54
CA VAL A 136 -0.11 0.77 15.23
C VAL A 136 1.18 0.45 15.97
N ALA A 137 1.13 0.03 17.24
CA ALA A 137 2.32 -0.37 17.99
C ALA A 137 3.10 -1.53 17.35
N ARG A 138 2.43 -2.36 16.52
CA ARG A 138 3.07 -3.43 15.75
C ARG A 138 3.71 -2.94 14.45
N MET A 139 3.29 -1.77 13.95
CA MET A 139 3.87 -1.17 12.75
C MET A 139 5.17 -0.45 13.12
N ASN A 140 6.31 -0.99 12.68
CA ASN A 140 7.61 -0.39 12.94
C ASN A 140 7.82 0.87 12.05
N LEU A 141 7.27 2.00 12.47
CA LEU A 141 7.31 3.25 11.73
C LEU A 141 8.54 4.13 12.00
N GLN A 142 9.54 3.63 12.75
CA GLN A 142 10.70 4.42 13.18
C GLN A 142 11.53 5.05 12.04
N HIS A 143 11.38 4.54 10.81
CA HIS A 143 12.09 5.00 9.61
C HIS A 143 11.17 5.68 8.59
N TYR A 144 9.93 5.99 8.98
CA TYR A 144 8.99 6.75 8.16
C TYR A 144 9.21 8.25 8.36
N ASP A 145 9.09 9.01 7.27
CA ASP A 145 9.24 10.46 7.29
C ASP A 145 7.95 11.16 7.79
N GLY A 146 6.82 10.44 7.83
CA GLY A 146 5.57 10.95 8.38
C GLY A 146 4.38 10.00 8.19
N VAL A 147 3.24 10.42 8.74
CA VAL A 147 1.96 9.72 8.64
C VAL A 147 0.91 10.62 7.99
N LEU A 148 0.26 10.10 6.95
CA LEU A 148 -0.95 10.67 6.35
C LEU A 148 -2.15 10.04 7.06
N ALA A 149 -2.58 10.64 8.16
CA ALA A 149 -3.74 10.20 8.91
C ALA A 149 -5.04 10.70 8.25
N TYR A 150 -6.08 9.85 8.25
CA TYR A 150 -7.41 10.17 7.73
C TYR A 150 -8.05 11.44 8.32
N GLY A 151 -7.73 11.78 9.59
CA GLY A 151 -8.23 12.97 10.25
C GLY A 151 -7.53 13.25 11.58
N ASP A 152 -7.88 14.38 12.19
CA ASP A 152 -7.19 14.92 13.37
C ASP A 152 -7.18 13.96 14.56
N SER A 153 -8.29 13.28 14.84
CA SER A 153 -8.36 12.33 15.96
C SER A 153 -7.42 11.14 15.80
N LEU A 154 -7.14 10.72 14.56
CA LEU A 154 -6.15 9.67 14.28
C LEU A 154 -4.74 10.24 14.32
N ALA A 155 -4.54 11.46 13.81
CA ALA A 155 -3.25 12.14 13.86
C ALA A 155 -2.76 12.34 15.31
N GLU A 156 -3.66 12.58 16.26
CA GLU A 156 -3.32 12.67 17.70
C GLU A 156 -2.71 11.39 18.26
N ILE A 157 -3.04 10.21 17.72
CA ILE A 157 -2.47 8.93 18.18
C ILE A 157 -0.99 8.80 17.77
N TYR A 158 -0.57 9.52 16.72
CA TYR A 158 0.79 9.50 16.19
C TYR A 158 1.68 10.64 16.70
N ARG A 159 1.15 11.59 17.48
CA ARG A 159 1.88 12.71 18.08
C ARG A 159 2.33 12.39 19.50
#